data_AF-D5MG49-F1
#
_entry.id   AF-D5MG49-F1
#
_cell.length_a   1.000
_cell.length_b   1.000
_cell.length_c   1.000
_cell.angle_alpha   90.00
_cell.angle_beta   90.00
_cell.angle_gamma   90.00
#
_symmetry.space_group_name_H-M   'P 1'
#
loop_
_entity.id
_entity.type
_entity.pdbx_description
1 polymer ?
#
loop_
_entity_poly.entity_id
_entity_poly.type
_entity_poly.pdbx_seq_one_letter_code
_entity_poly.pdbx_strand_id
1 'polypeptide(L)'
;MTTSVVTAEGAVDEQSPTGENREDRLIATPEGSNATLWSRRDVFCLAGWCGIAAGLGIGGVAFGRFMFPRVLFEPSAVFKAGLPEEYPVGTVSERWKQEAGVWIVHEADGFYALLAVCTHLGCTPNWLNAENKFKCPCHGSGFHRDGINFEGPAPRPLERVKITLGDDGQLVVDKSVLFRFERGDWTKPEAFLKLKV
;
A
#
# COMPACT_ATOMS: atom_id res chain seq x y z
N MET A 1 0.78 106.24 41.15
CA MET A 1 2.12 106.67 41.60
C MET A 1 2.82 105.42 42.11
N THR A 2 3.52 104.71 41.22
CA THR A 2 4.99 104.79 40.98
C THR A 2 5.78 104.01 42.03
N THR A 3 6.19 102.77 41.70
CA THR A 3 7.57 102.34 41.33
C THR A 3 8.56 102.42 42.49
N SER A 4 9.03 101.27 43.01
CA SER A 4 10.36 100.64 42.73
C SER A 4 11.53 101.41 43.37
N VAL A 5 12.54 100.77 43.99
CA VAL A 5 13.78 100.32 43.32
C VAL A 5 14.69 99.68 44.42
N VAL A 6 15.08 98.40 44.28
CA VAL A 6 16.43 97.84 44.02
C VAL A 6 17.52 98.11 45.07
N THR A 7 18.16 97.04 45.57
CA THR A 7 19.64 96.89 45.61
C THR A 7 20.03 95.42 45.84
N ALA A 8 20.60 94.79 44.81
CA ALA A 8 21.43 93.59 44.92
C ALA A 8 22.49 93.66 43.82
N GLU A 9 23.74 93.97 44.18
CA GLU A 9 24.89 93.95 43.27
C GLU A 9 26.18 93.55 44.01
N GLY A 10 26.95 92.68 43.34
CA GLY A 10 28.40 92.49 43.49
C GLY A 10 28.84 91.15 44.10
N ALA A 11 29.78 90.35 43.57
CA ALA A 11 30.46 90.18 42.26
C ALA A 11 31.31 88.87 42.42
N VAL A 12 31.12 87.84 41.57
CA VAL A 12 32.01 87.30 40.50
C VAL A 12 33.39 86.75 40.93
N ASP A 13 33.62 85.45 40.65
CA ASP A 13 34.84 84.84 40.06
C ASP A 13 34.55 83.33 39.79
N GLU A 14 34.98 82.59 38.76
CA GLU A 14 35.33 82.81 37.36
C GLU A 14 35.41 81.39 36.72
N GLN A 15 34.77 81.22 35.56
CA GLN A 15 35.05 80.28 34.44
C GLN A 15 35.04 78.73 34.57
N SER A 16 34.20 78.13 33.71
CA SER A 16 34.32 76.79 33.11
C SER A 16 35.13 76.88 31.80
N PRO A 17 35.72 75.78 31.30
CA PRO A 17 35.23 75.34 29.99
C PRO A 17 35.14 73.82 29.76
N THR A 18 34.12 73.51 28.97
CA THR A 18 33.79 72.36 28.11
C THR A 18 34.93 71.61 27.40
N GLY A 19 34.70 70.30 27.16
CA GLY A 19 34.83 69.72 25.81
C GLY A 19 35.88 68.61 25.56
N GLU A 20 35.37 67.37 25.42
CA GLU A 20 35.72 66.38 24.38
C GLU A 20 37.19 65.96 24.14
N ASN A 21 37.53 64.68 24.37
CA ASN A 21 37.84 63.75 23.26
C ASN A 21 38.12 62.30 23.67
N ARG A 22 37.78 61.47 22.70
CA ARG A 22 37.82 60.02 22.54
C ARG A 22 39.25 59.54 22.22
N GLU A 23 39.49 58.25 22.51
CA GLU A 23 40.63 57.40 22.08
C GLU A 23 41.95 57.48 22.87
N ASP A 24 42.15 56.53 23.79
CA ASP A 24 43.39 55.72 23.81
C ASP A 24 43.10 54.29 24.31
N ARG A 25 43.34 53.35 23.40
CA ARG A 25 43.13 51.91 23.50
C ARG A 25 44.47 51.28 23.87
N LEU A 26 44.44 50.25 24.74
CA LEU A 26 45.28 49.03 24.79
C LEU A 26 45.82 48.77 26.20
N ILE A 27 45.31 47.72 26.85
CA ILE A 27 46.08 46.53 27.24
C ILE A 27 45.06 45.38 27.30
N ALA A 28 45.26 44.40 26.42
CA ALA A 28 44.57 43.12 26.48
C ALA A 28 45.20 42.26 27.57
N THR A 29 44.37 41.59 28.37
CA THR A 29 44.74 40.33 29.03
C THR A 29 43.69 39.28 28.70
N PRO A 30 44.07 38.19 28.01
CA PRO A 30 43.18 37.08 27.74
C PRO A 30 43.18 36.16 28.97
N GLU A 31 42.11 36.17 29.75
CA GLU A 31 41.96 35.19 30.83
C GLU A 31 40.72 34.34 30.56
N GLY A 32 41.01 33.13 30.10
CA GLY A 32 40.03 32.12 29.75
C GLY A 32 39.15 31.76 30.94
N SER A 33 37.87 32.06 30.82
CA SER A 33 36.87 31.11 31.27
C SER A 33 36.61 30.17 30.12
N ASN A 34 36.55 28.87 30.38
CA ASN A 34 36.10 27.89 29.40
C ASN A 34 34.67 28.26 28.97
N ALA A 35 34.53 29.16 28.02
CA ALA A 35 33.27 29.54 27.42
C ALA A 35 32.85 28.35 26.55
N THR A 36 32.26 27.36 27.21
CA THR A 36 31.55 26.29 26.53
C THR A 36 30.61 26.96 25.56
N LEU A 37 30.78 26.69 24.26
CA LEU A 37 30.06 27.36 23.19
C LEU A 37 28.53 27.28 23.34
N TRP A 38 28.03 26.37 24.19
CA TRP A 38 26.61 26.15 24.48
C TRP A 38 26.27 26.34 25.96
N SER A 39 25.15 27.03 26.24
CA SER A 39 24.59 27.09 27.58
C SER A 39 23.78 25.82 27.90
N ARG A 40 23.61 25.49 29.19
CA ARG A 40 22.77 24.36 29.63
C ARG A 40 21.35 24.44 29.06
N ARG A 41 20.82 25.65 28.90
CA ARG A 41 19.49 25.90 28.31
C ARG A 41 19.47 25.55 26.83
N ASP A 42 20.52 25.92 26.08
CA ASP A 42 20.64 25.61 24.65
C ASP A 42 20.75 24.11 24.41
N VAL A 43 21.49 23.40 25.27
CA VAL A 43 21.60 21.92 25.20
C VAL A 43 20.24 21.26 25.39
N PHE A 44 19.44 21.70 26.38
CA PHE A 44 18.11 21.13 26.60
C PHE A 44 17.11 21.49 25.49
N CYS A 45 17.15 22.73 24.99
CA CYS A 45 16.31 23.14 23.86
C CYS A 45 16.64 22.34 22.59
N LEU A 46 17.92 22.16 22.28
CA LEU A 46 18.36 21.36 21.12
C LEU A 46 17.95 19.89 21.28
N ALA A 47 18.17 19.29 22.45
CA ALA A 47 17.75 17.91 22.73
C ALA A 47 16.23 17.73 22.59
N GLY A 48 15.44 18.71 23.05
CA GLY A 48 13.98 18.71 22.89
C GLY A 48 13.55 18.72 21.42
N TRP A 49 14.10 19.63 20.62
CA TRP A 49 13.79 19.71 19.19
C TRP A 49 14.26 18.47 18.42
N CYS A 50 15.43 17.91 18.75
CA CYS A 50 15.89 16.65 18.19
C CYS A 50 14.96 15.48 18.54
N GLY A 51 14.45 15.42 19.78
CA GLY A 51 13.48 14.40 20.20
C GLY A 51 12.16 14.49 19.44
N ILE A 52 11.64 15.71 19.25
CA ILE A 52 10.41 15.96 18.47
C ILE A 52 10.62 15.59 17.01
N ALA A 53 11.71 16.03 16.39
CA ALA A 53 12.03 15.71 15.00
C ALA A 53 12.20 14.20 14.78
N ALA A 54 12.86 13.51 15.72
CA ALA A 54 12.99 12.06 15.68
C ALA A 54 11.63 11.37 15.83
N GLY A 55 10.79 11.80 16.77
CA GLY A 55 9.45 11.25 16.96
C GLY A 55 8.55 11.43 15.73
N LEU A 56 8.53 12.63 15.15
CA LEU A 56 7.80 12.91 13.91
C LEU A 56 8.36 12.15 12.71
N GLY A 57 9.69 12.01 12.62
CA GLY A 57 10.35 11.24 11.56
C GLY A 57 10.01 9.75 11.63
N ILE A 58 10.15 9.14 12.81
CA ILE A 58 9.81 7.72 13.02
C ILE A 58 8.32 7.48 12.80
N GLY A 59 7.46 8.35 13.34
CA GLY A 59 6.01 8.29 13.15
C GLY A 59 5.61 8.45 11.68
N GLY A 60 6.25 9.36 10.95
CA GLY A 60 6.04 9.57 9.52
C GLY A 60 6.46 8.35 8.68
N VAL A 61 7.59 7.72 8.99
CA VAL A 61 8.02 6.48 8.32
C VAL A 61 7.07 5.33 8.63
N ALA A 62 6.62 5.20 9.88
CA ALA A 62 5.65 4.16 10.27
C ALA A 62 4.30 4.37 9.57
N PHE A 63 3.82 5.61 9.49
CA PHE A 63 2.58 5.97 8.79
C PHE A 63 2.70 5.76 7.28
N GLY A 64 3.82 6.18 6.68
CA GLY A 64 4.12 5.90 5.28
C GLY A 64 4.12 4.40 5.01
N ARG A 65 4.81 3.61 5.84
CA ARG A 65 4.83 2.16 5.74
C ARG A 65 3.45 1.52 5.94
N PHE A 66 2.58 2.10 6.76
CA PHE A 66 1.21 1.66 6.93
C PHE A 66 0.37 1.91 5.65
N MET A 67 0.60 3.04 4.98
CA MET A 67 -0.10 3.38 3.74
C MET A 67 0.31 2.52 2.54
N PHE A 68 1.50 1.89 2.59
CA PHE A 68 1.91 0.91 1.59
C PHE A 68 1.54 -0.50 2.05
N PRO A 69 0.50 -1.13 1.46
CA PRO A 69 0.17 -2.50 1.78
C PRO A 69 1.38 -3.40 1.47
N ARG A 70 1.77 -4.21 2.44
CA ARG A 70 2.82 -5.20 2.24
C ARG A 70 2.31 -6.19 1.19
N VAL A 71 2.97 -6.23 0.03
CA VAL A 71 2.66 -7.21 -1.00
C VAL A 71 2.95 -8.61 -0.44
N LEU A 72 1.88 -9.33 -0.12
CA LEU A 72 1.94 -10.78 0.01
C LEU A 72 2.22 -11.30 -1.40
N PHE A 73 3.27 -12.12 -1.56
CA PHE A 73 3.56 -12.75 -2.84
C PHE A 73 2.36 -13.62 -3.22
N GLU A 74 1.57 -13.15 -4.18
CA GLU A 74 0.53 -13.95 -4.81
C GLU A 74 1.21 -15.16 -5.46
N PRO A 75 0.69 -16.38 -5.27
CA PRO A 75 1.24 -17.57 -5.92
C PRO A 75 1.36 -17.37 -7.42
N SER A 76 2.35 -18.02 -8.03
CA SER A 76 2.67 -17.85 -9.45
C SER A 76 1.43 -17.97 -10.32
N ALA A 77 1.24 -17.01 -11.24
CA ALA A 77 0.09 -17.01 -12.13
C ALA A 77 0.01 -18.30 -12.97
N VAL A 78 1.16 -18.94 -13.20
CA VAL A 78 1.27 -20.25 -13.86
C VAL A 78 1.62 -21.31 -12.82
N PHE A 79 0.88 -22.41 -12.80
CA PHE A 79 1.17 -23.56 -11.97
C PHE A 79 0.87 -24.88 -12.69
N LYS A 80 1.53 -25.95 -12.25
CA LYS A 80 1.30 -27.32 -12.75
C LYS A 80 0.22 -27.97 -11.90
N ALA A 81 -0.82 -28.44 -12.55
CA ALA A 81 -1.99 -29.03 -11.93
C ALA A 81 -1.95 -30.57 -11.90
N GLY A 82 -0.80 -31.22 -12.07
CA GLY A 82 -0.71 -32.69 -12.07
C GLY A 82 -1.16 -33.32 -13.39
N LEU A 83 -1.26 -34.65 -13.42
CA LEU A 83 -1.58 -35.40 -14.64
C LEU A 83 -3.08 -35.35 -14.96
N PRO A 84 -3.49 -35.33 -16.25
CA PRO A 84 -4.89 -35.43 -16.66
C PRO A 84 -5.63 -36.64 -16.06
N GLU A 85 -4.92 -37.76 -15.87
CA GLU A 85 -5.47 -39.02 -15.31
C GLU A 85 -5.88 -38.91 -13.84
N GLU A 86 -5.34 -37.95 -13.09
CA GLU A 86 -5.71 -37.70 -11.68
C GLU A 86 -7.13 -37.14 -11.54
N TYR A 87 -7.74 -36.70 -12.64
CA TYR A 87 -9.04 -36.05 -12.68
C TYR A 87 -10.08 -37.01 -13.29
N PRO A 88 -11.06 -37.52 -12.52
CA PRO A 88 -12.12 -38.34 -13.08
C PRO A 88 -13.03 -37.54 -14.03
N VAL A 89 -13.49 -38.18 -15.12
CA VAL A 89 -14.40 -37.55 -16.08
C VAL A 89 -15.72 -37.16 -15.41
N GLY A 90 -16.23 -35.97 -15.71
CA GLY A 90 -17.49 -35.43 -15.19
C GLY A 90 -17.37 -34.80 -13.80
N THR A 91 -16.15 -34.67 -13.25
CA THR A 91 -15.93 -34.12 -11.91
C THR A 91 -15.30 -32.73 -11.93
N VAL A 92 -15.56 -31.97 -10.86
CA VAL A 92 -14.93 -30.68 -10.59
C VAL A 92 -13.92 -30.89 -9.47
N SER A 93 -12.65 -30.60 -9.73
CA SER A 93 -11.59 -30.70 -8.74
C SER A 93 -11.45 -29.40 -7.93
N GLU A 94 -11.52 -29.54 -6.61
CA GLU A 94 -11.36 -28.44 -5.65
C GLU A 94 -9.92 -28.30 -5.11
N ARG A 95 -8.99 -29.15 -5.56
CA ARG A 95 -7.59 -29.20 -5.08
C ARG A 95 -6.89 -27.83 -5.15
N TRP A 96 -7.12 -27.09 -6.23
CA TRP A 96 -6.45 -25.81 -6.51
C TRP A 96 -7.24 -24.59 -6.04
N LYS A 97 -8.35 -24.79 -5.31
CA LYS A 97 -9.18 -23.70 -4.81
C LYS A 97 -8.46 -22.83 -3.78
N GLN A 98 -7.76 -23.43 -2.82
CA GLN A 98 -7.08 -22.69 -1.74
C GLN A 98 -5.73 -22.11 -2.19
N GLU A 99 -4.99 -22.86 -3.01
CA GLU A 99 -3.65 -22.46 -3.44
C GLU A 99 -3.66 -21.49 -4.61
N ALA A 100 -4.53 -21.71 -5.60
CA ALA A 100 -4.55 -20.93 -6.84
C ALA A 100 -5.87 -20.20 -7.08
N GLY A 101 -6.94 -20.49 -6.34
CA GLY A 101 -8.27 -19.93 -6.59
C GLY A 101 -8.86 -20.39 -7.92
N VAL A 102 -8.62 -21.65 -8.30
CA VAL A 102 -9.08 -22.22 -9.58
C VAL A 102 -9.74 -23.58 -9.35
N TRP A 103 -10.78 -23.85 -10.12
CA TRP A 103 -11.35 -25.20 -10.30
C TRP A 103 -10.94 -25.76 -11.65
N ILE A 104 -10.62 -27.05 -11.67
CA ILE A 104 -10.40 -27.79 -12.91
C ILE A 104 -11.59 -28.71 -13.11
N VAL A 105 -12.24 -28.57 -14.26
CA VAL A 105 -13.38 -29.39 -14.64
C VAL A 105 -12.95 -30.32 -15.77
N HIS A 106 -13.17 -31.61 -15.57
CA HIS A 106 -12.95 -32.62 -16.59
C HIS A 106 -14.31 -33.01 -17.20
N GLU A 107 -14.51 -32.69 -18.46
CA GLU A 107 -15.64 -33.17 -19.26
C GLU A 107 -15.18 -34.29 -20.19
N ALA A 108 -16.14 -35.03 -20.76
CA ALA A 108 -15.82 -36.13 -21.69
C ALA A 108 -14.96 -35.68 -22.89
N ASP A 109 -15.14 -34.43 -23.34
CA ASP A 109 -14.45 -33.87 -24.51
C ASP A 109 -13.09 -33.22 -24.16
N GLY A 110 -12.75 -33.07 -22.87
CA GLY A 110 -11.52 -32.42 -22.42
C GLY A 110 -11.65 -31.62 -21.12
N PHE A 111 -10.72 -30.67 -20.92
CA PHE A 111 -10.59 -29.91 -19.69
C PHE A 111 -10.82 -28.42 -19.87
N TYR A 112 -11.40 -27.79 -18.86
CA TYR A 112 -11.34 -26.34 -18.70
C TYR A 112 -11.09 -25.99 -17.24
N ALA A 113 -10.53 -24.81 -17.03
CA ALA A 113 -10.26 -24.29 -15.71
C ALA A 113 -11.10 -23.02 -15.48
N LEU A 114 -11.83 -22.97 -14.36
CA LEU A 114 -12.66 -21.85 -13.94
C LEU A 114 -11.98 -21.08 -12.82
N LEU A 115 -11.96 -19.75 -12.93
CA LEU A 115 -11.50 -18.89 -11.86
C LEU A 115 -12.55 -18.88 -10.73
N ALA A 116 -12.12 -19.19 -9.51
CA ALA A 116 -12.97 -19.26 -8.32
C ALA A 116 -13.25 -17.86 -7.73
N VAL A 117 -13.62 -16.91 -8.58
CA VAL A 117 -13.91 -15.52 -8.24
C VAL A 117 -15.29 -15.16 -8.76
N CYS A 118 -16.21 -14.87 -7.84
CA CYS A 118 -17.56 -14.46 -8.17
C CYS A 118 -17.54 -13.12 -8.89
N THR A 119 -18.21 -13.06 -10.02
CA THR A 119 -18.26 -11.86 -10.88
C THR A 119 -19.13 -10.72 -10.35
N HIS A 120 -19.78 -10.91 -9.20
CA HIS A 120 -20.49 -9.84 -8.49
C HIS A 120 -19.51 -8.91 -7.76
N LEU A 121 -18.85 -9.41 -6.71
CA LEU A 121 -17.95 -8.62 -5.83
C LEU A 121 -16.66 -9.36 -5.44
N GLY A 122 -16.33 -10.46 -6.14
CA GLY A 122 -15.04 -11.14 -5.98
C GLY A 122 -14.96 -12.22 -4.90
N CYS A 123 -16.06 -12.53 -4.19
CA CYS A 123 -16.09 -13.67 -3.26
C CYS A 123 -15.78 -15.00 -3.94
N THR A 124 -15.23 -15.98 -3.23
CA THR A 124 -15.02 -17.34 -3.75
C THR A 124 -16.30 -18.18 -3.63
N PRO A 125 -16.93 -18.61 -4.75
CA PRO A 125 -18.07 -19.52 -4.68
C PRO A 125 -17.67 -20.90 -4.14
N ASN A 126 -18.65 -21.69 -3.71
CA ASN A 126 -18.48 -23.07 -3.30
C ASN A 126 -19.06 -24.02 -4.34
N TRP A 127 -18.37 -25.12 -4.62
CA TRP A 127 -18.91 -26.21 -5.42
C TRP A 127 -19.85 -27.06 -4.56
N LEU A 128 -21.06 -27.30 -5.05
CA LEU A 128 -22.03 -28.19 -4.41
C LEU A 128 -22.17 -29.44 -5.27
N ASN A 129 -21.48 -30.51 -4.86
CA ASN A 129 -21.47 -31.78 -5.60
C ASN A 129 -22.87 -32.36 -5.81
N ALA A 130 -23.73 -32.28 -4.79
CA ALA A 130 -25.11 -32.79 -4.85
C ALA A 130 -25.99 -32.08 -5.90
N GLU A 131 -25.73 -30.81 -6.17
CA GLU A 131 -26.52 -30.00 -7.10
C GLU A 131 -25.84 -29.80 -8.46
N ASN A 132 -24.57 -30.19 -8.60
CA ASN A 132 -23.71 -29.89 -9.74
C ASN A 132 -23.66 -28.40 -10.09
N LYS A 133 -23.57 -27.55 -9.06
CA LYS A 133 -23.62 -26.08 -9.20
C LYS A 133 -22.61 -25.41 -8.30
N PHE A 134 -22.17 -24.22 -8.70
CA PHE A 134 -21.43 -23.32 -7.82
C PHE A 134 -22.40 -22.32 -7.17
N LYS A 135 -22.28 -22.13 -5.86
CA LYS A 135 -23.08 -21.16 -5.11
C LYS A 135 -22.16 -20.22 -4.33
N CYS A 136 -22.38 -18.92 -4.47
CA CYS A 136 -21.64 -17.89 -3.76
C CYS A 136 -22.30 -17.58 -2.42
N PRO A 137 -21.62 -17.78 -1.27
CA PRO A 137 -22.22 -17.58 0.05
C PRO A 137 -22.46 -16.12 0.41
N CYS A 138 -21.85 -15.17 -0.31
CA CYS A 138 -21.95 -13.75 0.02
C CYS A 138 -23.34 -13.15 -0.28
N HIS A 139 -23.88 -13.41 -1.47
CA HIS A 139 -25.14 -12.80 -1.95
C HIS A 139 -26.00 -13.77 -2.76
N GLY A 140 -25.70 -15.08 -2.72
CA GLY A 140 -26.51 -16.11 -3.37
C GLY A 140 -26.40 -16.18 -4.90
N SER A 141 -25.30 -15.70 -5.49
CA SER A 141 -25.06 -15.92 -6.93
C SER A 141 -24.86 -17.41 -7.23
N GLY A 142 -25.53 -17.92 -8.25
CA GLY A 142 -25.43 -19.31 -8.67
C GLY A 142 -24.89 -19.44 -10.10
N PHE A 143 -24.02 -20.43 -10.28
CA PHE A 143 -23.43 -20.78 -11.58
C PHE A 143 -23.58 -22.27 -11.87
N HIS A 144 -23.81 -22.62 -13.12
CA HIS A 144 -23.78 -24.01 -13.60
C HIS A 144 -22.35 -24.56 -13.58
N ARG A 145 -22.22 -25.89 -13.75
CA ARG A 145 -20.91 -26.56 -13.85
C ARG A 145 -19.99 -25.92 -14.90
N ASP A 146 -20.55 -25.44 -16.01
CA ASP A 146 -19.80 -24.77 -17.07
C ASP A 146 -19.32 -23.34 -16.71
N GLY A 147 -19.79 -22.80 -15.59
CA GLY A 147 -19.50 -21.44 -15.11
C GLY A 147 -20.53 -20.38 -15.52
N ILE A 148 -21.56 -20.74 -16.30
CA ILE A 148 -22.64 -19.82 -16.70
C ILE A 148 -23.48 -19.43 -15.48
N ASN A 149 -23.67 -18.13 -15.26
CA ASN A 149 -24.53 -17.61 -14.20
C ASN A 149 -26.01 -17.88 -14.54
N PHE A 150 -26.79 -18.29 -13.53
CA PHE A 150 -28.22 -18.56 -13.72
C PHE A 150 -29.12 -17.89 -12.66
N GLU A 151 -28.56 -17.48 -11.53
CA GLU A 151 -29.30 -16.80 -10.47
C GLU A 151 -28.42 -15.83 -9.68
N GLY A 152 -29.09 -14.97 -8.92
CA GLY A 152 -28.47 -13.99 -8.02
C GLY A 152 -27.92 -12.76 -8.75
N PRO A 153 -27.18 -11.89 -8.03
CA PRO A 153 -26.79 -10.58 -8.54
C PRO A 153 -25.57 -10.61 -9.50
N ALA A 154 -25.03 -11.79 -9.81
CA ALA A 154 -23.85 -11.89 -10.67
C ALA A 154 -24.23 -11.55 -12.12
N PRO A 155 -23.66 -10.49 -12.72
CA PRO A 155 -24.10 -10.02 -14.03
C PRO A 155 -23.63 -10.92 -15.18
N ARG A 156 -22.58 -11.73 -14.94
CA ARG A 156 -21.88 -12.47 -16.00
C ARG A 156 -21.34 -13.83 -15.53
N PRO A 157 -21.04 -14.76 -16.46
CA PRO A 157 -20.44 -16.05 -16.15
C PRO A 157 -19.06 -15.95 -15.47
N LEU A 158 -18.65 -17.02 -14.79
CA LEU A 158 -17.29 -17.17 -14.28
C LEU A 158 -16.27 -17.12 -15.43
N GLU A 159 -15.07 -16.64 -15.14
CA GLU A 159 -14.01 -16.56 -16.13
C GLU A 159 -13.30 -17.89 -16.28
N ARG A 160 -13.00 -18.29 -17.52
CA ARG A 160 -12.11 -19.42 -17.77
C ARG A 160 -10.67 -18.93 -17.80
N VAL A 161 -9.75 -19.72 -17.27
CA VAL A 161 -8.31 -19.44 -17.33
C VAL A 161 -7.65 -20.36 -18.36
N LYS A 162 -6.45 -19.98 -18.83
CA LYS A 162 -5.72 -20.79 -19.79
C LYS A 162 -5.30 -22.12 -19.21
N ILE A 163 -5.60 -23.19 -19.95
CA ILE A 163 -5.20 -24.55 -19.61
C ILE A 163 -4.53 -25.19 -20.83
N THR A 164 -3.35 -25.74 -20.62
CA THR A 164 -2.53 -26.38 -21.66
C THR A 164 -1.90 -27.66 -21.11
N LEU A 165 -1.51 -28.58 -21.99
CA LEU A 165 -0.70 -29.72 -21.61
C LEU A 165 0.78 -29.33 -21.70
N GLY A 166 1.54 -29.49 -20.63
CA GLY A 166 2.98 -29.27 -20.60
C GLY A 166 3.75 -30.40 -21.28
N ASP A 167 5.03 -30.17 -21.56
CA ASP A 167 5.91 -31.16 -22.20
C ASP A 167 6.10 -32.44 -21.36
N ASP A 168 5.85 -32.35 -20.06
CA ASP A 168 5.89 -33.45 -19.09
C ASP A 168 4.56 -34.18 -18.95
N GLY A 169 3.56 -33.86 -19.78
CA GLY A 169 2.23 -34.47 -19.76
C GLY A 169 1.34 -33.98 -18.61
N GLN A 170 1.78 -32.99 -17.83
CA GLN A 170 0.97 -32.39 -16.77
C GLN A 170 0.07 -31.28 -17.33
N LEU A 171 -1.09 -31.09 -16.72
CA LEU A 171 -1.91 -29.91 -16.96
C LEU A 171 -1.19 -28.68 -16.41
N VAL A 172 -1.08 -27.64 -17.22
CA VAL A 172 -0.52 -26.34 -16.85
C VAL A 172 -1.64 -25.32 -16.93
N VAL A 173 -1.86 -24.61 -15.84
CA VAL A 173 -2.89 -23.58 -15.73
C VAL A 173 -2.23 -22.22 -15.59
N ASP A 174 -2.67 -21.26 -16.40
CA ASP A 174 -2.19 -19.89 -16.39
C ASP A 174 -3.36 -18.91 -16.13
N LYS A 175 -3.35 -18.33 -14.93
CA LYS A 175 -4.32 -17.33 -14.44
C LYS A 175 -4.14 -15.95 -15.06
N SER A 176 -3.00 -15.66 -15.69
CA SER A 176 -2.75 -14.35 -16.30
C SER A 176 -3.59 -14.13 -17.55
N VAL A 177 -4.03 -15.22 -18.19
CA VAL A 177 -4.86 -15.21 -19.38
C VAL A 177 -6.28 -15.62 -19.03
N LEU A 178 -7.20 -14.65 -19.14
CA LEU A 178 -8.61 -14.80 -18.80
C LEU A 178 -9.47 -14.82 -20.07
N PHE A 179 -10.39 -15.77 -20.14
CA PHE A 179 -11.35 -15.94 -21.23
C PHE A 179 -12.77 -15.64 -20.75
N ARG A 180 -13.38 -14.61 -21.34
CA ARG A 180 -14.74 -14.16 -20.99
C ARG A 180 -15.77 -14.68 -21.98
N PHE A 181 -16.87 -15.21 -21.45
CA PHE A 181 -17.97 -15.73 -22.26
C PHE A 181 -18.57 -14.67 -23.20
N GLU A 182 -18.82 -13.47 -22.67
CA GLU A 182 -19.44 -12.33 -23.40
C GLU A 182 -18.64 -11.90 -24.65
N ARG A 183 -17.33 -12.16 -24.66
CA ARG A 183 -16.43 -11.85 -25.78
C ARG A 183 -16.33 -13.00 -26.80
N GLY A 184 -17.01 -14.12 -26.57
CA GLY A 184 -16.87 -15.34 -27.37
C GLY A 184 -15.54 -16.07 -27.16
N ASP A 185 -14.76 -15.69 -26.14
CA ASP A 185 -13.39 -16.18 -25.93
C ASP A 185 -13.33 -17.67 -25.55
N TRP A 186 -14.43 -18.26 -25.09
CA TRP A 186 -14.50 -19.67 -24.68
C TRP A 186 -14.32 -20.66 -25.84
N THR A 187 -14.47 -20.18 -27.08
CA THR A 187 -14.24 -20.99 -28.29
C THR A 187 -12.75 -21.21 -28.58
N LYS A 188 -11.86 -20.46 -27.92
CA LYS A 188 -10.42 -20.56 -28.12
C LYS A 188 -9.90 -21.90 -27.60
N PRO A 189 -8.93 -22.52 -28.29
CA PRO A 189 -8.38 -23.82 -27.88
C PRO A 189 -7.66 -23.78 -26.53
N GLU A 190 -7.23 -22.61 -26.09
CA GLU A 190 -6.58 -22.41 -24.79
C GLU A 190 -7.58 -22.26 -23.62
N ALA A 191 -8.84 -21.97 -23.93
CA ALA A 191 -9.93 -21.87 -22.95
C ALA A 191 -10.59 -23.22 -22.67
N PHE A 192 -10.42 -24.18 -23.58
CA PHE A 192 -10.91 -25.56 -23.46
C PHE A 192 -9.90 -26.49 -24.12
N LEU A 193 -9.15 -27.23 -23.30
CA LEU A 193 -8.18 -28.20 -23.75
C LEU A 193 -8.91 -29.49 -24.18
N LYS A 194 -9.09 -29.67 -25.48
CA LYS A 194 -9.63 -30.91 -26.04
C LYS A 194 -8.61 -32.04 -25.94
N LEU A 195 -8.97 -33.14 -25.32
CA LEU A 195 -8.19 -34.36 -25.41
C LEU A 195 -8.44 -35.00 -26.77
N LYS A 196 -7.39 -35.18 -27.57
CA LYS A 196 -7.47 -36.03 -28.76
C LYS A 196 -7.46 -37.47 -28.27
N VAL A 197 -8.65 -38.06 -28.16
CA VAL A 197 -8.82 -39.51 -27.98
C VAL A 197 -8.33 -40.23 -29.22
#